data_AF-A0A968WJA8-F1
#
_entry.id   AF-A0A968WJA8-F1
#
_cell.length_a   1.000
_cell.length_b   1.000
_cell.length_c   1.000
_cell.angle_alpha   90.00
_cell.angle_beta   90.00
_cell.angle_gamma   90.00
#
_symmetry.space_group_name_H-M   'P 1'
#
loop_
_entity.id
_entity.type
_entity.pdbx_description
1 polymer ?
#
loop_
_entity_poly.entity_id
_entity_poly.type
_entity_poly.pdbx_seq_one_letter_code
_entity_poly.pdbx_strand_id
1 'polypeptide(L)'
;MDAVIEFGKILIPASVVLYAAYLLVRTFVNKEVELKKLEIRGRSIETVLPNRLQAYERMSLFLERMSPQNLLVRLNTSPMPSREFHQLLLSEIRNEYNHNVSQQVYMSEEVWEMIKNAKEDLIVVINESASELEPDANSLDLAKKIFEKSDQQDD
;
A
#
# COMPACT_ATOMS: atom_id res chain seq x y z
N MET A 1 25.17 40.35 -61.96
CA MET A 1 23.82 39.87 -61.60
C MET A 1 23.72 38.37 -61.81
N ASP A 2 24.31 37.83 -62.89
CA ASP A 2 24.27 36.40 -63.21
C ASP A 2 24.96 35.49 -62.19
N ALA A 3 26.15 35.87 -61.68
CA ALA A 3 26.87 35.07 -60.69
C ALA A 3 26.04 34.85 -59.40
N VAL A 4 25.29 35.85 -58.94
CA VAL A 4 24.43 35.74 -57.74
C VAL A 4 23.28 34.75 -57.98
N ILE A 5 22.70 34.75 -59.18
CA ILE A 5 21.63 33.83 -59.58
C ILE A 5 22.18 32.40 -59.69
N GLU A 6 23.39 32.25 -60.24
CA GLU A 6 24.05 30.95 -60.40
C GLU A 6 24.42 30.32 -59.05
N PHE A 7 24.96 31.09 -58.11
CA PHE A 7 25.16 30.65 -56.73
C PHE A 7 23.83 30.35 -56.02
N GLY A 8 22.79 31.15 -56.24
CA GLY A 8 21.46 30.93 -55.69
C GLY A 8 20.85 29.58 -56.08
N LYS A 9 21.05 29.14 -57.33
CA LYS A 9 20.56 27.84 -57.84
C LYS A 9 21.17 26.64 -57.11
N ILE A 10 22.34 26.77 -56.50
CA ILE A 10 23.00 25.70 -55.74
C ILE A 10 22.71 25.83 -54.25
N LEU A 11 22.75 27.06 -53.73
CA LEU A 11 22.62 27.34 -52.31
C LEU A 11 21.20 27.07 -51.78
N ILE A 12 20.18 27.33 -52.59
CA ILE A 12 18.76 27.09 -52.22
C ILE A 12 18.50 25.59 -52.04
N PRO A 13 18.76 24.69 -53.02
CA PRO A 13 18.61 23.25 -52.82
C PRO A 13 19.45 22.71 -51.66
N ALA A 14 20.69 23.16 -51.52
CA ALA A 14 21.56 22.75 -50.42
C ALA A 14 20.99 23.13 -49.05
N SER A 15 20.42 24.33 -48.92
CA SER A 15 19.77 24.79 -47.68
C SER A 15 18.50 24.00 -47.38
N VAL A 16 17.70 23.68 -48.41
CA VAL A 16 16.50 22.84 -48.26
C VAL A 16 16.86 21.45 -47.77
N VAL A 17 17.89 20.83 -48.36
CA VAL A 17 18.38 19.50 -47.94
C VAL A 17 18.91 19.55 -46.51
N LEU A 18 19.69 20.57 -46.15
CA LEU A 18 20.20 20.75 -44.79
C LEU A 18 19.05 20.91 -43.77
N TYR A 19 18.03 21.68 -44.10
CA TYR A 19 16.85 21.86 -43.25
C TYR A 19 16.05 20.56 -43.11
N ALA A 20 15.84 19.81 -44.20
CA ALA A 20 15.18 18.52 -44.15
C ALA A 20 15.96 17.51 -43.30
N ALA A 21 17.29 17.45 -43.45
CA ALA A 21 18.15 16.61 -42.62
C ALA A 21 18.05 17.01 -41.14
N TYR A 22 18.07 18.31 -40.83
CA TYR A 22 17.89 18.81 -39.48
C TYR A 22 16.53 18.39 -38.89
N LEU A 23 15.44 18.51 -39.65
CA LEU A 23 14.11 18.07 -39.20
C LEU A 23 14.05 16.57 -38.94
N LEU A 24 14.63 15.75 -39.82
CA LEU A 24 14.67 14.29 -39.65
C LEU A 24 15.46 13.90 -38.40
N VAL A 25 16.66 14.47 -38.21
CA VAL A 25 17.48 14.21 -37.02
C VAL A 25 16.74 14.63 -35.76
N ARG A 26 16.16 15.84 -35.74
CA ARG A 26 15.41 16.34 -34.59
C ARG A 26 14.21 15.45 -34.25
N THR A 27 13.45 15.03 -35.26
CA THR A 27 12.27 14.16 -35.08
C THR A 27 12.68 12.79 -34.56
N PHE A 28 13.74 12.20 -35.12
CA PHE A 28 14.25 10.90 -34.68
C PHE A 28 14.76 10.95 -33.24
N VAL A 29 15.56 11.96 -32.89
CA VAL A 29 16.07 12.14 -31.52
C VAL A 29 14.94 12.34 -30.52
N ASN A 30 13.95 13.19 -30.83
CA ASN A 30 12.81 13.39 -29.94
C ASN A 30 12.02 12.10 -29.70
N LYS A 31 11.80 11.31 -30.76
CA LYS A 31 11.12 10.01 -30.68
C LYS A 31 11.89 9.01 -29.81
N GLU A 32 13.21 8.91 -30.00
CA GLU A 32 14.08 8.06 -29.19
C GLU A 32 14.04 8.46 -27.71
N VAL A 33 14.09 9.76 -27.40
CA VAL A 33 13.98 10.25 -26.02
C VAL A 33 12.62 9.90 -25.41
N GLU A 34 11.53 10.03 -26.17
CA GLU A 34 10.20 9.67 -25.70
C GLU A 34 10.06 8.16 -25.43
N LEU A 35 10.54 7.32 -26.34
CA LEU A 35 10.57 5.87 -26.15
C LEU A 35 11.41 5.47 -24.92
N LYS A 36 12.59 6.08 -24.74
CA LYS A 36 13.44 5.84 -23.57
C LYS A 36 12.74 6.23 -22.27
N LYS A 37 12.00 7.34 -22.26
CA LYS A 37 11.20 7.77 -21.09
C LYS A 37 10.09 6.78 -20.76
N LEU A 38 9.41 6.25 -21.78
CA LEU A 38 8.39 5.21 -21.60
C LEU A 38 9.01 3.93 -21.06
N GLU A 39 10.17 3.52 -21.57
CA GLU A 39 10.91 2.35 -21.07
C GLU A 39 11.30 2.50 -19.59
N ILE A 40 11.84 3.65 -19.19
CA ILE A 40 12.20 3.91 -17.78
C ILE A 40 10.97 3.87 -16.87
N ARG A 41 9.86 4.47 -17.31
CA ARG A 41 8.58 4.38 -16.57
C ARG A 41 8.10 2.94 -16.46
N GLY A 42 8.18 2.16 -17.55
CA GLY A 42 7.87 0.73 -17.57
C GLY A 42 8.69 -0.05 -16.55
N ARG A 43 10.02 0.13 -16.53
CA ARG A 43 10.91 -0.53 -15.57
C ARG A 43 10.61 -0.16 -14.11
N SER A 44 10.25 1.10 -13.84
CA SER A 44 9.84 1.52 -12.49
C SER A 44 8.53 0.85 -12.08
N ILE A 45 7.59 0.67 -13.00
CA ILE A 45 6.35 -0.06 -12.73
C ILE A 45 6.67 -1.53 -12.45
N GLU A 46 7.48 -2.19 -13.28
CA GLU A 46 7.84 -3.61 -13.11
C GLU A 46 8.53 -3.90 -11.77
N THR A 47 9.32 -2.96 -11.26
CA THR A 47 10.07 -3.15 -10.01
C THR A 47 9.29 -2.74 -8.75
N VAL A 48 8.50 -1.68 -8.81
CA VAL A 48 7.82 -1.12 -7.62
C VAL A 48 6.40 -1.63 -7.48
N LEU A 49 5.67 -1.84 -8.58
CA LEU A 49 4.27 -2.26 -8.55
C LEU A 49 4.08 -3.60 -7.82
N PRO A 50 4.91 -4.64 -8.04
CA PRO A 50 4.74 -5.91 -7.32
C PRO A 50 4.89 -5.74 -5.80
N ASN A 51 5.86 -4.93 -5.37
CA ASN A 51 6.08 -4.67 -3.94
C ASN A 51 4.90 -3.91 -3.33
N ARG A 52 4.31 -2.95 -4.06
CA ARG A 52 3.09 -2.27 -3.63
C ARG A 52 1.93 -3.24 -3.50
N LEU A 53 1.64 -4.03 -4.54
CA LEU A 53 0.54 -5.00 -4.52
C LEU A 53 0.71 -6.01 -3.37
N GLN A 54 1.93 -6.51 -3.16
CA GLN A 54 2.24 -7.40 -2.06
C GLN A 54 2.03 -6.74 -0.69
N ALA A 55 2.41 -5.47 -0.53
CA ALA A 55 2.16 -4.72 0.71
C ALA A 55 0.66 -4.60 1.00
N TYR A 56 -0.15 -4.28 -0.02
CA TYR A 56 -1.61 -4.23 0.12
C TYR A 56 -2.20 -5.61 0.48
N GLU A 57 -1.77 -6.68 -0.17
CA GLU A 57 -2.19 -8.05 0.17
C GLU A 57 -1.85 -8.40 1.63
N ARG A 58 -0.64 -8.09 2.08
CA ARG A 58 -0.22 -8.31 3.47
C ARG A 58 -1.07 -7.51 4.46
N MET A 59 -1.45 -6.28 4.12
CA MET A 59 -2.32 -5.47 4.99
C MET A 59 -3.75 -6.00 5.03
N SER A 60 -4.29 -6.47 3.90
CA SER A 60 -5.58 -7.15 3.88
C SER A 60 -5.58 -8.39 4.78
N LEU A 61 -4.52 -9.21 4.70
CA LEU A 61 -4.36 -10.38 5.57
C LEU A 61 -4.19 -10.01 7.04
N PHE A 62 -3.49 -8.90 7.32
CA PHE A 62 -3.33 -8.37 8.68
C PHE A 62 -4.69 -7.97 9.27
N LEU A 63 -5.52 -7.24 8.53
CA LEU A 63 -6.88 -6.87 8.96
C LEU A 63 -7.74 -8.12 9.17
N GLU A 64 -7.70 -9.08 8.25
CA GLU A 64 -8.44 -10.35 8.38
C GLU A 64 -8.04 -11.11 9.66
N ARG A 65 -6.74 -11.20 9.95
CA ARG A 65 -6.23 -11.89 11.15
C ARG A 65 -6.55 -11.19 12.47
N MET A 66 -6.70 -9.88 12.43
CA MET A 66 -7.08 -9.04 13.57
C MET A 66 -8.58 -8.90 13.74
N SER A 67 -9.40 -9.28 12.76
CA SER A 67 -10.85 -9.29 12.95
C SER A 67 -11.20 -10.04 14.25
N PRO A 68 -12.13 -9.50 15.07
CA PRO A 68 -12.47 -10.08 16.37
C PRO A 68 -12.76 -11.58 16.27
N GLN A 69 -13.52 -11.99 15.26
CA GLN A 69 -13.88 -13.39 15.03
C GLN A 69 -12.66 -14.29 14.80
N ASN A 70 -11.74 -13.93 13.89
CA ASN A 70 -10.56 -14.74 13.61
C ASN A 70 -9.54 -14.73 14.75
N LEU A 71 -9.40 -13.58 15.44
CA LEU A 71 -8.48 -13.45 16.56
C LEU A 71 -8.93 -14.32 17.74
N LEU A 72 -10.21 -14.25 18.11
CA LEU A 72 -10.78 -14.98 19.24
C LEU A 72 -10.75 -16.50 19.02
N VAL A 73 -11.16 -16.97 17.84
CA VAL A 73 -11.17 -18.41 17.51
C VAL A 73 -9.75 -18.99 17.52
N ARG A 74 -8.77 -18.23 17.02
CA ARG A 74 -7.38 -18.69 16.94
C ARG A 74 -6.70 -18.79 18.31
N LEU A 75 -6.98 -17.84 19.21
CA LEU A 75 -6.27 -17.74 20.48
C LEU A 75 -6.98 -18.42 21.66
N ASN A 76 -8.31 -18.60 21.61
CA ASN A 76 -9.06 -19.25 22.68
C ASN A 76 -8.99 -20.79 22.58
N THR A 77 -7.78 -21.33 22.74
CA THR A 77 -7.50 -22.78 22.58
C THR A 77 -7.67 -23.58 23.87
N SER A 78 -7.59 -22.92 25.02
CA SER A 78 -7.75 -23.54 26.35
C SER A 78 -8.48 -22.56 27.28
N PRO A 79 -9.28 -23.07 28.24
CA PRO A 79 -9.81 -22.25 29.32
C PRO A 79 -8.67 -21.58 30.07
N MET A 80 -8.73 -20.25 30.18
CA MET A 80 -7.79 -19.43 30.96
C MET A 80 -8.53 -18.26 31.61
N PRO A 81 -7.96 -17.62 32.65
CA PRO A 81 -8.55 -16.42 33.24
C PRO A 81 -8.69 -15.29 32.21
N SER A 82 -9.78 -14.52 32.28
CA SER A 82 -10.06 -13.39 31.37
C SER A 82 -8.87 -12.43 31.27
N ARG A 83 -8.21 -12.13 32.39
CA ARG A 83 -7.03 -11.26 32.44
C ARG A 83 -5.83 -11.78 31.64
N GLU A 84 -5.58 -13.08 31.67
CA GLU A 84 -4.49 -13.69 30.91
C GLU A 84 -4.82 -13.67 29.42
N PHE A 85 -6.07 -13.98 29.07
CA PHE A 85 -6.54 -13.92 27.69
C PHE A 85 -6.49 -12.50 27.11
N HIS A 86 -6.88 -11.49 27.90
CA HIS A 86 -6.75 -10.06 27.55
C HIS A 86 -5.32 -9.68 27.19
N GLN A 87 -4.34 -10.08 28.02
CA GLN A 87 -2.93 -9.82 27.75
C GLN A 87 -2.43 -10.54 26.50
N LEU A 88 -2.88 -11.79 26.30
CA LEU A 88 -2.55 -12.58 25.11
C LEU A 88 -3.05 -11.87 23.83
N LEU A 89 -4.29 -11.40 23.81
CA LEU A 89 -4.89 -10.68 22.67
C LEU A 89 -4.08 -9.42 22.31
N LEU A 90 -3.79 -8.57 23.30
CA LEU A 90 -3.02 -7.34 23.09
C LEU A 90 -1.59 -7.62 22.62
N SER A 91 -0.96 -8.67 23.16
CA SER A 91 0.37 -9.10 22.74
C SER A 91 0.38 -9.55 21.28
N GLU A 92 -0.60 -10.36 20.87
CA GLU A 92 -0.71 -10.84 19.50
C GLU A 92 -0.91 -9.70 18.50
N ILE A 93 -1.83 -8.77 18.79
CA ILE A 93 -2.08 -7.59 17.95
C ILE A 93 -0.79 -6.77 17.77
N ARG A 94 -0.05 -6.54 18.86
CA ARG A 94 1.21 -5.79 18.82
C ARG A 94 2.28 -6.51 18.00
N ASN A 95 2.39 -7.83 18.14
CA ASN A 95 3.36 -8.61 17.39
C ASN A 95 3.05 -8.59 15.89
N GLU A 96 1.80 -8.89 15.50
CA GLU A 96 1.38 -8.84 14.09
C GLU A 96 1.58 -7.44 13.48
N TYR A 97 1.28 -6.38 14.23
CA TYR A 97 1.54 -5.01 13.78
C TYR A 97 3.03 -4.77 13.55
N ASN A 98 3.90 -5.15 14.50
CA ASN A 98 5.34 -4.99 14.37
C ASN A 98 5.92 -5.76 13.18
N HIS A 99 5.35 -6.93 12.85
CA HIS A 99 5.76 -7.71 11.68
C HIS A 99 5.36 -7.06 10.34
N ASN A 100 4.36 -6.17 10.36
CA ASN A 100 3.75 -5.61 9.16
C ASN A 100 3.94 -4.09 9.00
N VAL A 101 4.43 -3.39 10.03
CA VAL A 101 4.62 -1.93 10.03
C VAL A 101 5.53 -1.42 8.90
N SER A 102 6.49 -2.23 8.45
CA SER A 102 7.39 -1.87 7.35
C SER A 102 6.68 -1.71 6.02
N GLN A 103 5.49 -2.30 5.85
CA GLN A 103 4.70 -2.20 4.63
C GLN A 103 4.18 -0.77 4.39
N GLN A 104 4.14 0.08 5.42
CA GLN A 104 3.70 1.49 5.32
C GLN A 104 4.44 2.28 4.22
N VAL A 105 5.67 1.90 3.89
CA VAL A 105 6.50 2.56 2.86
C VAL A 105 5.91 2.41 1.46
N TYR A 106 5.03 1.42 1.25
CA TYR A 106 4.48 1.07 -0.06
C TYR A 106 3.01 1.48 -0.27
N MET A 107 2.38 2.13 0.71
CA MET A 107 0.98 2.55 0.66
C MET A 107 0.84 4.06 0.81
N SER A 108 -0.35 4.58 0.50
CA SER A 108 -0.67 5.98 0.79
C SER A 108 -0.81 6.20 2.30
N GLU A 109 -0.53 7.43 2.74
CA GLU A 109 -0.70 7.87 4.12
C GLU A 109 -2.14 7.65 4.60
N GLU A 110 -3.12 7.97 3.76
CA GLU A 110 -4.54 7.78 4.03
C GLU A 110 -4.91 6.32 4.35
N VAL A 111 -4.49 5.37 3.50
CA VAL A 111 -4.74 3.94 3.73
C VAL A 111 -4.03 3.46 5.00
N TRP A 112 -2.79 3.91 5.20
CA TRP A 112 -2.04 3.56 6.39
C TRP A 112 -2.72 4.06 7.67
N GLU A 113 -3.29 5.26 7.63
CA GLU A 113 -4.03 5.83 8.74
C GLU A 113 -5.30 5.03 9.06
N MET A 114 -6.06 4.60 8.04
CA MET A 114 -7.20 3.71 8.23
C MET A 114 -6.80 2.39 8.91
N ILE A 115 -5.68 1.77 8.50
CA ILE A 115 -5.18 0.52 9.10
C ILE A 115 -4.78 0.73 10.57
N LYS A 116 -4.11 1.85 10.88
CA LYS A 116 -3.76 2.18 12.27
C LYS A 116 -5.03 2.35 13.12
N ASN A 117 -6.02 3.08 12.61
CA ASN A 117 -7.27 3.32 13.32
C ASN A 117 -8.00 2.01 13.60
N ALA A 118 -8.18 1.15 12.59
CA ALA A 118 -8.82 -0.16 12.77
C ALA A 118 -8.15 -1.02 13.87
N LYS A 119 -6.80 -0.98 13.94
CA LYS A 119 -6.03 -1.67 14.98
C LYS A 119 -6.26 -1.04 16.37
N GLU A 120 -6.27 0.29 16.48
CA GLU A 120 -6.53 0.98 17.75
C GLU A 120 -7.98 0.77 18.23
N ASP A 121 -8.96 0.82 17.33
CA ASP A 121 -10.37 0.59 17.63
C ASP A 121 -10.58 -0.81 18.21
N LEU A 122 -9.96 -1.83 17.61
CA LEU A 122 -9.96 -3.19 18.15
C LEU A 122 -9.37 -3.25 19.57
N ILE A 123 -8.26 -2.56 19.83
CA ILE A 123 -7.64 -2.50 21.15
C ILE A 123 -8.59 -1.85 22.16
N VAL A 124 -9.29 -0.78 21.77
CA VAL A 124 -10.31 -0.13 22.61
C VAL A 124 -11.42 -1.12 22.95
N VAL A 125 -12.01 -1.80 21.96
CA VAL A 125 -13.06 -2.80 22.17
C VAL A 125 -12.61 -3.89 23.15
N ILE A 126 -11.38 -4.41 22.99
CA ILE A 126 -10.82 -5.44 23.87
C ILE A 126 -10.66 -4.92 25.30
N ASN A 127 -10.14 -3.70 25.47
CA ASN A 127 -9.93 -3.10 26.79
C ASN A 127 -11.23 -2.82 27.51
N GLU A 128 -12.21 -2.24 26.81
CA GLU A 128 -13.51 -1.97 27.41
C GLU A 128 -14.24 -3.26 27.77
N SER A 129 -14.21 -4.27 26.89
CA SER A 129 -14.81 -5.58 27.16
C SER A 129 -14.22 -6.24 28.41
N ALA A 130 -12.90 -6.14 28.60
CA ALA A 130 -12.23 -6.64 29.79
C ALA A 130 -12.58 -5.85 31.07
N SER A 131 -12.83 -4.55 30.96
CA SER A 131 -13.17 -3.70 32.10
C SER A 131 -14.57 -3.92 32.67
N GLU A 132 -15.48 -4.47 31.87
CA GLU A 132 -16.88 -4.75 32.26
C GLU A 132 -17.07 -6.15 32.85
N LEU A 133 -16.01 -6.95 32.96
CA LEU A 133 -16.07 -8.32 33.49
C LEU A 133 -15.68 -8.39 34.96
N GLU A 134 -16.31 -9.35 35.65
CA GLU A 134 -15.97 -9.71 37.01
C GLU A 134 -14.55 -10.34 37.09
N PRO A 135 -13.86 -10.25 38.25
CA PRO A 135 -12.49 -10.75 38.39
C PRO A 135 -12.31 -12.27 38.19
N ASP A 136 -13.38 -13.04 38.32
CA ASP A 136 -13.43 -14.50 38.17
C ASP A 136 -13.86 -14.95 36.75
N ALA A 137 -14.13 -14.00 35.86
CA ALA A 137 -14.49 -14.28 34.47
C ALA A 137 -13.38 -15.06 33.74
N ASN A 138 -13.80 -15.93 32.82
CA ASN A 138 -12.89 -16.75 32.01
C ASN A 138 -12.74 -16.20 30.58
N SER A 139 -11.89 -16.85 29.78
CA SER A 139 -11.63 -16.47 28.39
C SER A 139 -12.86 -16.49 27.49
N LEU A 140 -13.84 -17.37 27.73
CA LEU A 140 -15.08 -17.43 26.95
C LEU A 140 -15.99 -16.24 27.26
N ASP A 141 -16.03 -15.77 28.50
CA ASP A 141 -16.83 -14.59 28.88
C ASP A 141 -16.28 -13.34 28.19
N LEU A 142 -14.95 -13.18 28.16
CA LEU A 142 -14.29 -12.10 27.43
C LEU A 142 -14.48 -12.21 25.92
N ALA A 143 -14.36 -13.41 25.34
CA ALA A 143 -14.58 -13.60 23.92
C ALA A 143 -16.01 -13.24 23.49
N LYS A 144 -17.02 -13.65 24.27
CA LYS A 144 -18.42 -13.28 23.99
C LYS A 144 -18.63 -11.77 24.06
N LYS A 145 -18.10 -11.13 25.10
CA LYS A 145 -18.26 -9.68 25.30
C LYS A 145 -17.61 -8.86 24.18
N ILE A 146 -16.42 -9.26 23.74
CA ILE A 146 -15.73 -8.63 22.60
C ILE A 146 -16.58 -8.79 21.33
N PHE A 147 -17.11 -10.00 21.08
CA PHE A 147 -17.93 -10.27 19.91
C PHE A 147 -19.21 -9.41 19.90
N GLU A 148 -19.91 -9.31 21.03
CA GLU A 148 -21.11 -8.49 21.18
C GLU A 148 -20.83 -6.99 20.91
N LYS A 149 -19.69 -6.48 21.38
CA LYS A 149 -19.30 -5.08 21.15
C LYS A 149 -18.85 -4.82 19.71
N SER A 150 -18.14 -5.76 19.08
CA SER A 150 -17.73 -5.59 17.69
C SER A 150 -18.92 -5.59 16.73
N ASP A 151 -19.91 -6.45 16.96
CA ASP A 151 -21.12 -6.52 16.12
C ASP A 151 -21.93 -5.21 16.21
N GLN A 152 -22.01 -4.59 17.40
CA GLN A 152 -22.69 -3.30 17.60
C GLN A 152 -21.99 -2.11 16.95
N GLN A 153 -20.71 -2.24 16.60
CA GLN A 153 -19.91 -1.16 16.05
C GLN A 153 -19.90 -1.18 14.51
N ASP A 154 -20.29 -2.31 13.91
CA ASP A 154 -20.43 -2.52 12.47
C ASP A 154 -21.85 -2.12 11.94
N ASP A 155 -22.82 -1.90 12.84
CA ASP A 155 -24.18 -1.37 12.56
C ASP A 155 -24.27 0.16 12.67
#